data_AF-A0AAE9N607-F1
#
_entry.id   AF-A0AAE9N607-F1
#
_cell.length_a   1.000
_cell.length_b   1.000
_cell.length_c   1.000
_cell.angle_alpha   90.00
_cell.angle_beta   90.00
_cell.angle_gamma   90.00
#
_symmetry.space_group_name_H-M   'P 1'
#
loop_
_entity.id
_entity.type
_entity.pdbx_description
1 polymer ?
#
loop_
_entity_poly.entity_id
_entity_poly.type
_entity_poly.pdbx_seq_one_letter_code
_entity_poly.pdbx_strand_id
1 'polypeptide(L)'
;MTPLDRFLQRNSIKPAASLPLVHSAAAYTIRRIVQTKQIIAKSECNVFKGEKLNYFFVGRPAYKREHEVEGDYWELPACVILDYRSVSIKRIYPFDTGAFDMYPEFIRIMDRSDFETTNTSDAPERLIGSFFISPSNYFKLRPRSANDFERRFDVGILDEEIKALYKLILSKTGKYDDRRFSIEVQSEHTVALTDNVFGVVFPEEYCESDEFMGWVENDLKATPLPYQTFPLKKEFYYYAMYEAVSKFYQTKGWIK
;
A
#
# COMPACT_ATOMS: atom_id res chain seq x y z
N MET A 1 20.91 -9.02 -8.31
CA MET A 1 19.67 -8.71 -9.04
C MET A 1 18.70 -9.86 -8.83
N THR A 2 17.56 -9.58 -8.23
CA THR A 2 16.56 -10.59 -7.86
C THR A 2 15.85 -11.16 -9.11
N PRO A 3 15.17 -12.32 -9.01
CA PRO A 3 14.31 -12.82 -10.07
C PRO A 3 13.28 -11.78 -10.56
N LEU A 4 12.62 -11.07 -9.64
CA LEU A 4 11.60 -10.09 -10.01
C LEU A 4 12.20 -8.84 -10.67
N ASP A 5 13.34 -8.31 -10.19
CA ASP A 5 14.06 -7.22 -10.87
C ASP A 5 14.43 -7.63 -12.30
N ARG A 6 14.96 -8.84 -12.47
CA ARG A 6 15.36 -9.36 -13.80
C ARG A 6 14.16 -9.45 -14.74
N PHE A 7 13.01 -9.92 -14.26
CA PHE A 7 11.77 -9.95 -15.03
C PHE A 7 11.35 -8.55 -15.48
N LEU A 8 11.41 -7.56 -14.57
CA LEU A 8 11.02 -6.17 -14.88
C LEU A 8 11.96 -5.48 -15.87
N GLN A 9 13.24 -5.85 -15.88
CA GLN A 9 14.24 -5.26 -16.76
C GLN A 9 14.27 -5.93 -18.15
N ARG A 10 14.13 -7.26 -18.22
CA ARG A 10 14.23 -7.98 -19.51
C ARG A 10 12.99 -7.84 -20.40
N ASN A 11 11.84 -7.57 -19.80
CA ASN A 11 10.58 -7.46 -20.53
C ASN A 11 10.27 -6.01 -20.94
N SER A 12 9.77 -5.83 -22.16
CA SER A 12 9.24 -4.55 -22.66
C SER A 12 7.89 -4.22 -22.02
N ILE A 13 7.93 -3.83 -20.75
CA ILE A 13 6.76 -3.46 -19.95
C ILE A 13 6.43 -2.00 -20.22
N LYS A 14 5.16 -1.71 -20.55
CA LYS A 14 4.63 -0.35 -20.50
C LYS A 14 4.33 0.00 -19.03
N PRO A 15 5.05 0.94 -18.40
CA PRO A 15 4.77 1.33 -17.02
C PRO A 15 3.36 1.93 -16.92
N ALA A 16 2.68 1.66 -15.81
CA ALA A 16 1.42 2.33 -15.47
C ALA A 16 1.68 3.78 -15.04
N ALA A 17 0.62 4.58 -14.89
CA ALA A 17 0.75 5.88 -14.24
C ALA A 17 1.11 5.71 -12.76
N SER A 18 1.98 6.58 -12.25
CA SER A 18 2.40 6.58 -10.85
C SER A 18 1.22 6.81 -9.91
N LEU A 19 1.25 6.14 -8.77
CA LEU A 19 0.30 6.31 -7.67
C LEU A 19 1.03 6.86 -6.43
N PRO A 20 0.35 7.60 -5.56
CA PRO A 20 0.94 8.08 -4.31
C PRO A 20 1.25 6.92 -3.36
N LEU A 21 2.03 7.21 -2.32
CA LEU A 21 2.20 6.29 -1.20
C LEU A 21 1.08 6.50 -0.18
N VAL A 22 0.71 5.43 0.51
CA VAL A 22 -0.30 5.43 1.56
C VAL A 22 0.31 4.82 2.83
N HIS A 23 0.23 5.57 3.93
CA HIS A 23 0.57 5.08 5.26
C HIS A 23 -0.71 4.92 6.08
N SER A 24 -1.07 3.68 6.40
CA SER A 24 -2.30 3.34 7.11
C SER A 24 -2.02 2.92 8.55
N ALA A 25 -2.82 3.41 9.49
CA ALA A 25 -2.75 3.06 10.91
C ALA A 25 -4.11 3.29 11.59
N ALA A 26 -4.22 3.02 12.89
CA ALA A 26 -5.38 3.46 13.66
C ALA A 26 -5.44 5.01 13.69
N ALA A 27 -6.64 5.58 13.73
CA ALA A 27 -6.86 7.03 13.70
C ALA A 27 -6.10 7.77 14.81
N TYR A 28 -5.99 7.20 16.01
CA TYR A 28 -5.14 7.73 17.08
C TYR A 28 -3.68 7.95 16.64
N THR A 29 -3.14 7.00 15.88
CA THR A 29 -1.76 7.06 15.38
C THR A 29 -1.64 8.10 14.27
N ILE A 30 -2.60 8.13 13.34
CA ILE A 30 -2.63 9.14 12.27
C ILE A 30 -2.75 10.55 12.85
N ARG A 31 -3.60 10.76 13.86
CA ARG A 31 -3.70 12.03 14.59
C ARG A 31 -2.34 12.48 15.13
N ARG A 32 -1.57 11.57 15.76
CA ARG A 32 -0.22 11.90 16.25
C ARG A 32 0.75 12.20 15.11
N ILE A 33 0.67 11.46 14.00
CA ILE A 33 1.50 11.70 12.81
C ILE A 33 1.21 13.08 12.22
N VAL A 34 -0.07 13.46 12.10
CA VAL A 34 -0.50 14.78 11.63
C VAL A 34 0.00 15.87 12.57
N GLN A 35 -0.21 15.72 13.88
CA GLN A 35 0.25 16.67 14.90
C GLN A 35 1.77 16.88 14.87
N THR A 36 2.54 15.80 14.76
CA THR A 36 4.01 15.85 14.74
C THR A 36 4.61 16.13 13.36
N LYS A 37 3.77 16.10 12.30
CA LYS A 37 4.13 16.29 10.90
C LYS A 37 5.19 15.31 10.41
N GLN A 38 5.30 14.15 11.06
CA GLN A 38 6.36 13.17 10.80
C GLN A 38 5.87 11.73 10.96
N ILE A 39 6.37 10.85 10.10
CA ILE A 39 6.26 9.40 10.25
C ILE A 39 7.62 8.87 10.70
N ILE A 40 7.65 8.27 11.89
CA ILE A 40 8.87 7.79 12.54
C ILE A 40 8.71 6.30 12.85
N ALA A 41 9.72 5.52 12.49
CA ALA A 41 9.79 4.11 12.83
C ALA A 41 10.10 3.98 14.34
N LYS A 42 9.06 3.69 15.14
CA LYS A 42 9.16 3.69 16.61
C LYS A 42 9.75 2.41 17.19
N SER A 43 9.52 1.27 16.55
CA SER A 43 9.91 -0.05 17.03
C SER A 43 10.74 -0.79 16.01
N GLU A 44 11.54 -1.74 16.49
CA GLU A 44 12.20 -2.70 15.63
C GLU A 44 11.16 -3.53 14.87
N CYS A 45 11.51 -3.89 13.64
CA CYS A 45 10.70 -4.72 12.79
C CYS A 45 10.83 -6.20 13.22
N ASN A 46 9.69 -6.88 13.37
CA ASN A 46 9.66 -8.31 13.66
C ASN A 46 10.08 -9.18 12.46
N VAL A 47 9.94 -8.64 11.24
CA VAL A 47 10.27 -9.31 9.97
C VAL A 47 11.75 -9.11 9.61
N PHE A 48 12.24 -7.88 9.73
CA PHE A 48 13.62 -7.46 9.47
C PHE A 48 14.27 -7.09 10.82
N LYS A 49 14.69 -8.13 11.56
CA LYS A 49 15.17 -7.99 12.94
C LYS A 49 16.29 -6.96 13.06
N GLY A 50 16.17 -6.06 14.05
CA GLY A 50 17.13 -4.99 14.29
C GLY A 50 16.97 -3.75 13.42
N GLU A 51 16.04 -3.76 12.44
CA GLU A 51 15.76 -2.58 11.61
C GLU A 51 14.55 -1.79 12.14
N LYS A 52 14.62 -0.46 12.07
CA LYS A 52 13.47 0.43 12.30
C LYS A 52 12.96 0.92 10.96
N LEU A 53 11.79 0.42 10.56
CA LEU A 53 11.24 0.65 9.23
C LEU A 53 9.87 1.32 9.29
N ASN A 54 9.68 2.27 8.39
CA ASN A 54 8.40 2.83 8.00
C ASN A 54 7.88 2.06 6.77
N TYR A 55 6.58 1.72 6.80
CA TYR A 55 5.91 0.98 5.73
C TYR A 55 4.91 1.86 5.02
N PHE A 56 4.94 1.79 3.70
CA PHE A 56 4.03 2.49 2.81
C PHE A 56 3.52 1.52 1.76
N PHE A 57 2.30 1.72 1.28
CA PHE A 57 1.75 0.96 0.18
C PHE A 57 1.47 1.88 -1.00
N VAL A 58 1.85 1.44 -2.20
CA VAL A 58 1.61 2.20 -3.43
C VAL A 58 0.11 2.16 -3.72
N GLY A 59 -0.52 3.32 -3.69
CA GLY A 59 -1.90 3.56 -4.11
C GLY A 59 -3.01 2.91 -3.30
N ARG A 60 -2.73 2.08 -2.29
CA ARG A 60 -3.76 1.29 -1.60
C ARG A 60 -3.62 1.42 -0.09
N PRO A 61 -4.71 1.69 0.67
CA PRO A 61 -4.67 1.71 2.13
C PRO A 61 -4.76 0.27 2.69
N ALA A 62 -3.78 -0.56 2.33
CA ALA A 62 -3.88 -2.02 2.43
C ALA A 62 -3.52 -2.62 3.81
N TYR A 63 -3.06 -1.81 4.75
CA TYR A 63 -2.75 -2.31 6.09
C TYR A 63 -4.03 -2.65 6.85
N LYS A 64 -4.18 -3.91 7.25
CA LYS A 64 -5.32 -4.40 8.01
C LYS A 64 -4.87 -5.16 9.25
N ARG A 65 -5.56 -4.89 10.35
CA ARG A 65 -5.55 -5.70 11.57
C ARG A 65 -6.95 -6.24 11.80
N GLU A 66 -7.03 -7.53 12.11
CA GLU A 66 -8.25 -8.19 12.55
C GLU A 66 -8.58 -7.71 13.97
N HIS A 67 -9.87 -7.45 14.21
CA HIS A 67 -10.39 -7.06 15.51
C HIS A 67 -11.78 -7.69 15.68
N GLU A 68 -11.98 -8.38 16.79
CA GLU A 68 -13.25 -9.07 17.08
C GLU A 68 -14.31 -8.15 17.71
N VAL A 69 -13.94 -6.94 18.07
CA VAL A 69 -14.78 -6.00 18.84
C VAL A 69 -15.08 -4.71 18.07
N GLU A 70 -16.17 -4.06 18.48
CA GLU A 70 -16.41 -2.65 18.16
C GLU A 70 -15.26 -1.81 18.74
N GLY A 71 -14.82 -0.82 17.97
CA GLY A 71 -13.77 0.10 18.40
C GLY A 71 -14.30 1.53 18.32
N ASP A 72 -13.89 2.36 19.27
CA ASP A 72 -14.15 3.80 19.23
C ASP A 72 -13.45 4.46 18.04
N TYR A 73 -13.86 5.69 17.70
CA TYR A 73 -13.36 6.42 16.53
C TYR A 73 -11.83 6.50 16.46
N TRP A 74 -11.12 6.59 17.59
CA TRP A 74 -9.66 6.63 17.62
C TRP A 74 -9.00 5.29 17.25
N GLU A 75 -9.73 4.18 17.30
CA GLU A 75 -9.25 2.85 16.93
C GLU A 75 -9.49 2.54 15.45
N LEU A 76 -10.41 3.24 14.81
CA LEU A 76 -10.81 3.02 13.42
C LEU A 76 -9.66 3.27 12.43
N PRO A 77 -9.65 2.62 11.25
CA PRO A 77 -8.58 2.77 10.27
C PRO A 77 -8.54 4.18 9.68
N ALA A 78 -7.34 4.74 9.56
CA ALA A 78 -7.09 6.03 8.94
C ALA A 78 -5.81 5.94 8.10
N CYS A 79 -5.59 6.91 7.21
CA CYS A 79 -4.35 6.95 6.44
C CYS A 79 -3.91 8.35 6.03
N VAL A 80 -2.62 8.49 5.76
CA VAL A 80 -2.03 9.65 5.08
C VAL A 80 -1.64 9.22 3.67
N ILE A 81 -2.04 10.03 2.67
CA ILE A 81 -1.70 9.86 1.26
C ILE A 81 -0.62 10.90 0.93
N LEU A 82 0.56 10.46 0.50
CA LEU A 82 1.74 11.31 0.34
C LEU A 82 2.43 11.09 -1.02
N ASP A 83 3.20 12.10 -1.45
CA ASP A 83 4.01 12.04 -2.66
C ASP A 83 5.04 10.91 -2.55
N TYR A 84 5.09 10.05 -3.57
CA TYR A 84 6.06 8.97 -3.66
C TYR A 84 7.50 9.46 -3.51
N ARG A 85 7.80 10.65 -4.03
CA ARG A 85 9.14 11.25 -4.01
C ARG A 85 9.56 11.78 -2.64
N SER A 86 8.63 11.88 -1.69
CA SER A 86 8.91 12.37 -0.34
C SER A 86 9.54 11.31 0.57
N VAL A 87 9.62 10.06 0.11
CA VAL A 87 10.14 8.93 0.88
C VAL A 87 11.45 8.46 0.28
N SER A 88 12.50 8.39 1.10
CA SER A 88 13.76 7.75 0.74
C SER A 88 13.58 6.22 0.83
N ILE A 89 13.64 5.55 -0.31
CA ILE A 89 13.29 4.14 -0.45
C ILE A 89 14.46 3.26 -0.04
N LYS A 90 14.21 2.36 0.91
CA LYS A 90 15.13 1.28 1.28
C LYS A 90 14.83 0.00 0.53
N ARG A 91 13.56 -0.43 0.51
CA ARG A 91 13.13 -1.64 -0.20
C ARG A 91 11.77 -1.48 -0.87
N ILE A 92 11.53 -2.26 -1.93
CA ILE A 92 10.24 -2.38 -2.60
C ILE A 92 9.91 -3.86 -2.75
N TYR A 93 8.69 -4.25 -2.36
CA TYR A 93 8.17 -5.61 -2.52
C TYR A 93 6.79 -5.57 -3.21
N PRO A 94 6.41 -6.61 -3.98
CA PRO A 94 5.12 -6.64 -4.68
C PRO A 94 3.94 -7.05 -3.76
N PHE A 95 4.18 -7.18 -2.46
CA PHE A 95 3.20 -7.59 -1.46
C PHE A 95 3.59 -7.06 -0.07
N ASP A 96 2.67 -7.18 0.90
CA ASP A 96 2.92 -6.89 2.31
C ASP A 96 3.88 -7.92 2.92
N THR A 97 5.11 -7.50 3.20
CA THR A 97 6.15 -8.39 3.75
C THR A 97 5.82 -8.85 5.17
N GLY A 98 5.01 -8.09 5.91
CA GLY A 98 4.48 -8.45 7.22
C GLY A 98 3.49 -9.61 7.19
N ALA A 99 2.88 -9.88 6.03
CA ALA A 99 1.95 -10.99 5.83
C ALA A 99 2.60 -12.22 5.15
N PHE A 100 3.92 -12.18 4.87
CA PHE A 100 4.60 -13.22 4.08
C PHE A 100 4.40 -14.63 4.65
N ASP A 101 4.51 -14.79 5.97
CA ASP A 101 4.38 -16.08 6.64
C ASP A 101 2.93 -16.61 6.62
N MET A 102 1.95 -15.74 6.31
CA MET A 102 0.55 -16.11 6.13
C MET A 102 0.24 -16.54 4.70
N TYR A 103 1.15 -16.37 3.73
CA TYR A 103 0.90 -16.71 2.33
C TYR A 103 0.93 -18.22 2.06
N PRO A 104 0.38 -18.66 0.91
CA PRO A 104 0.44 -20.05 0.50
C PRO A 104 1.87 -20.62 0.51
N GLU A 105 1.97 -21.93 0.70
CA GLU A 105 3.25 -22.64 0.71
C GLU A 105 4.09 -22.38 -0.54
N PHE A 106 3.48 -22.29 -1.73
CA PHE A 106 4.19 -22.03 -2.97
C PHE A 106 4.89 -20.65 -3.02
N ILE A 107 4.54 -19.73 -2.12
CA ILE A 107 5.29 -18.47 -1.90
C ILE A 107 6.32 -18.67 -0.79
N ARG A 108 5.94 -19.31 0.32
CA ARG A 108 6.79 -19.49 1.50
C ARG A 108 8.00 -20.40 1.29
N ILE A 109 8.01 -21.23 0.25
CA ILE A 109 9.19 -22.03 -0.12
C ILE A 109 10.29 -21.19 -0.82
N MET A 110 9.98 -19.97 -1.23
CA MET A 110 10.91 -19.04 -1.88
C MET A 110 11.43 -18.03 -0.85
N ASP A 111 12.62 -17.47 -1.08
CA ASP A 111 13.13 -16.44 -0.20
C ASP A 111 12.40 -15.12 -0.46
N ARG A 112 12.02 -14.42 0.62
CA ARG A 112 11.34 -13.12 0.51
C ARG A 112 12.14 -12.14 -0.36
N SER A 113 13.47 -12.16 -0.23
CA SER A 113 14.39 -11.31 -1.01
C SER A 113 14.33 -11.55 -2.51
N ASP A 114 13.85 -12.71 -2.97
CA ASP A 114 13.72 -12.99 -4.41
C ASP A 114 12.65 -12.12 -5.08
N PHE A 115 11.74 -11.54 -4.28
CA PHE A 115 10.69 -10.65 -4.73
C PHE A 115 11.04 -9.17 -4.58
N GLU A 116 12.22 -8.80 -4.07
CA GLU A 116 12.60 -7.40 -3.92
C GLU A 116 12.86 -6.73 -5.29
N THR A 117 12.43 -5.49 -5.49
CA THR A 117 12.52 -4.78 -6.78
C THR A 117 13.21 -3.42 -6.71
N THR A 118 14.02 -3.19 -5.68
CA THR A 118 14.62 -1.87 -5.40
C THR A 118 15.64 -1.42 -6.43
N ASN A 119 16.22 -2.34 -7.21
CA ASN A 119 17.17 -1.97 -8.27
C ASN A 119 16.48 -1.43 -9.53
N THR A 120 15.14 -1.40 -9.55
CA THR A 120 14.34 -0.91 -10.66
C THR A 120 13.57 0.35 -10.21
N SER A 121 13.98 1.52 -10.71
CA SER A 121 13.51 2.82 -10.22
C SER A 121 12.00 3.06 -10.41
N ASP A 122 11.41 2.49 -11.46
CA ASP A 122 9.98 2.54 -11.79
C ASP A 122 9.29 1.18 -11.52
N ALA A 123 9.82 0.42 -10.55
CA ALA A 123 9.32 -0.91 -10.23
C ALA A 123 7.81 -0.93 -9.94
N PRO A 124 7.23 -0.04 -9.11
CA PRO A 124 5.79 -0.07 -8.87
C PRO A 124 4.96 0.11 -10.14
N GLU A 125 5.32 1.06 -10.99
CA GLU A 125 4.63 1.32 -12.25
C GLU A 125 4.72 0.14 -13.19
N ARG A 126 5.89 -0.51 -13.28
CA ARG A 126 6.08 -1.72 -14.09
C ARG A 126 5.33 -2.92 -13.52
N LEU A 127 5.32 -3.12 -12.20
CA LEU A 127 4.53 -4.18 -11.56
C LEU A 127 3.04 -4.01 -11.87
N ILE A 128 2.51 -2.78 -11.73
CA ILE A 128 1.12 -2.47 -12.09
C ILE A 128 0.88 -2.70 -13.59
N GLY A 129 1.76 -2.22 -14.46
CA GLY A 129 1.65 -2.40 -15.92
C GLY A 129 1.68 -3.87 -16.35
N SER A 130 2.52 -4.68 -15.71
CA SER A 130 2.65 -6.11 -15.96
C SER A 130 1.42 -6.88 -15.52
N PHE A 131 1.04 -6.75 -14.25
CA PHE A 131 0.04 -7.62 -13.63
C PHE A 131 -1.39 -7.08 -13.69
N PHE A 132 -1.60 -5.77 -13.86
CA PHE A 132 -2.94 -5.14 -13.77
C PHE A 132 -3.29 -4.25 -14.96
N ILE A 133 -2.33 -3.92 -15.84
CA ILE A 133 -2.50 -3.02 -17.01
C ILE A 133 -2.66 -1.55 -16.61
N SER A 134 -3.45 -1.24 -15.58
CA SER A 134 -3.77 0.13 -15.17
C SER A 134 -3.84 0.31 -13.66
N PRO A 135 -3.68 1.54 -13.16
CA PRO A 135 -3.89 1.87 -11.75
C PRO A 135 -5.29 1.51 -11.23
N SER A 136 -6.34 1.73 -12.02
CA SER A 136 -7.73 1.40 -11.65
C SER A 136 -7.93 -0.11 -11.45
N ASN A 137 -7.33 -0.92 -12.32
CA ASN A 137 -7.35 -2.37 -12.19
C ASN A 137 -6.53 -2.85 -10.98
N TYR A 138 -5.36 -2.26 -10.73
CA TYR A 138 -4.56 -2.57 -9.55
C TYR A 138 -5.29 -2.25 -8.25
N PHE A 139 -5.87 -1.05 -8.15
CA PHE A 139 -6.64 -0.62 -6.99
C PHE A 139 -7.81 -1.58 -6.68
N LYS A 140 -8.48 -2.09 -7.72
CA LYS A 140 -9.62 -3.02 -7.61
C LYS A 140 -9.21 -4.50 -7.60
N LEU A 141 -7.90 -4.81 -7.58
CA LEU A 141 -7.37 -6.17 -7.71
C LEU A 141 -7.96 -6.96 -8.90
N ARG A 142 -7.98 -6.32 -10.07
CA ARG A 142 -8.43 -6.90 -11.35
C ARG A 142 -7.21 -7.21 -12.23
N PRO A 143 -6.56 -8.38 -12.04
CA PRO A 143 -5.33 -8.68 -12.76
C PRO A 143 -5.58 -8.92 -14.25
N ARG A 144 -4.50 -8.81 -15.03
CA ARG A 144 -4.38 -9.33 -16.39
C ARG A 144 -4.73 -10.82 -16.39
N SER A 145 -5.33 -11.32 -17.48
CA SER A 145 -5.58 -12.76 -17.65
C SER A 145 -4.30 -13.54 -17.95
N ALA A 146 -4.29 -14.84 -17.63
CA ALA A 146 -3.09 -15.67 -17.76
C ALA A 146 -2.60 -15.74 -19.21
N ASN A 147 -3.51 -15.99 -20.15
CA ASN A 147 -3.18 -16.04 -21.57
C ASN A 147 -2.56 -14.73 -22.09
N ASP A 148 -3.03 -13.57 -21.59
CA ASP A 148 -2.46 -12.28 -22.00
C ASP A 148 -1.14 -11.99 -21.30
N PHE A 149 -0.95 -12.46 -20.06
CA PHE A 149 0.32 -12.36 -19.34
C PHE A 149 1.43 -13.17 -20.03
N GLU A 150 1.18 -14.45 -20.29
CA GLU A 150 2.16 -15.37 -20.92
C GLU A 150 2.48 -14.99 -22.37
N ARG A 151 1.54 -14.43 -23.11
CA ARG A 151 1.80 -13.96 -24.48
C ARG A 151 2.68 -12.71 -24.53
N ARG A 152 2.62 -11.87 -23.50
CA ARG A 152 3.27 -10.55 -23.49
C ARG A 152 4.65 -10.56 -22.87
N PHE A 153 4.87 -11.43 -21.91
CA PHE A 153 6.09 -11.44 -21.12
C PHE A 153 6.81 -12.77 -21.30
N ASP A 154 8.12 -12.67 -21.49
CA ASP A 154 9.01 -13.82 -21.42
C ASP A 154 9.05 -14.32 -19.97
N VAL A 155 8.35 -15.44 -19.73
CA VAL A 155 8.24 -16.15 -18.44
C VAL A 155 8.41 -17.64 -18.72
N GLY A 156 9.64 -18.11 -18.58
CA GLY A 156 10.06 -19.49 -18.82
C GLY A 156 9.81 -20.40 -17.63
N ILE A 157 10.35 -21.63 -17.69
CA ILE A 157 10.20 -22.60 -16.60
C ILE A 157 10.91 -22.14 -15.32
N LEU A 158 12.07 -21.50 -15.46
CA LEU A 158 12.96 -20.99 -14.41
C LEU A 158 12.56 -19.61 -13.86
N ASP A 159 11.29 -19.22 -14.02
CA ASP A 159 10.73 -17.98 -13.47
C ASP A 159 9.63 -18.31 -12.46
N GLU A 160 9.93 -19.26 -11.56
CA GLU A 160 9.01 -19.78 -10.58
C GLU A 160 8.48 -18.68 -9.66
N GLU A 161 9.29 -17.70 -9.26
CA GLU A 161 8.88 -16.58 -8.42
C GLU A 161 7.85 -15.70 -9.12
N ILE A 162 8.02 -15.46 -10.42
CA ILE A 162 7.07 -14.67 -11.23
C ILE A 162 5.73 -15.41 -11.34
N LYS A 163 5.79 -16.71 -11.59
CA LYS A 163 4.60 -17.57 -11.66
C LYS A 163 3.90 -17.68 -10.31
N ALA A 164 4.66 -17.83 -9.23
CA ALA A 164 4.13 -17.89 -7.88
C ALA A 164 3.48 -16.57 -7.50
N LEU A 165 4.12 -15.43 -7.77
CA LEU A 165 3.55 -14.10 -7.55
C LEU A 165 2.25 -13.92 -8.34
N TYR A 166 2.24 -14.29 -9.62
CA TYR A 166 1.04 -14.20 -10.44
C TYR A 166 -0.08 -15.11 -9.94
N LYS A 167 0.25 -16.34 -9.53
CA LYS A 167 -0.68 -17.27 -8.89
C LYS A 167 -1.23 -16.71 -7.58
N LEU A 168 -0.41 -16.04 -6.78
CA LEU A 168 -0.84 -15.37 -5.54
C LEU A 168 -1.86 -14.27 -5.85
N ILE A 169 -1.61 -13.45 -6.86
CA ILE A 169 -2.54 -12.40 -7.32
C ILE A 169 -3.91 -12.98 -7.71
N LEU A 170 -3.89 -14.09 -8.47
CA LEU A 170 -5.11 -14.75 -8.96
C LEU A 170 -5.89 -15.48 -7.85
N SER A 171 -5.24 -15.86 -6.75
CA SER A 171 -5.88 -16.58 -5.66
C SER A 171 -7.01 -15.75 -5.05
N LYS A 172 -8.25 -16.22 -5.11
CA LYS A 172 -9.43 -15.56 -4.52
C LYS A 172 -9.84 -16.14 -3.17
N THR A 173 -9.00 -16.97 -2.55
CA THR A 173 -9.37 -17.66 -1.31
C THR A 173 -9.54 -16.67 -0.16
N GLY A 174 -10.63 -16.76 0.60
CA GLY A 174 -10.88 -15.90 1.78
C GLY A 174 -9.87 -16.01 2.91
N LYS A 175 -8.86 -16.91 2.80
CA LYS A 175 -7.74 -17.03 3.72
C LYS A 175 -6.71 -15.91 3.61
N TYR A 176 -6.67 -15.21 2.47
CA TYR A 176 -5.73 -14.13 2.21
C TYR A 176 -6.52 -12.91 1.80
N ASP A 177 -6.42 -11.85 2.58
CA ASP A 177 -7.07 -10.59 2.26
C ASP A 177 -6.36 -9.90 1.06
N ASP A 178 -6.71 -8.64 0.88
CA ASP A 178 -6.25 -7.80 -0.21
C ASP A 178 -4.79 -7.35 -0.09
N ARG A 179 -4.06 -7.76 0.97
CA ARG A 179 -2.60 -7.55 1.16
C ARG A 179 -1.73 -8.37 0.21
N ARG A 180 -2.27 -9.43 -0.39
CA ARG A 180 -1.54 -10.38 -1.27
C ARG A 180 -0.93 -9.77 -2.55
N PHE A 181 -1.33 -8.55 -2.91
CA PHE A 181 -0.64 -7.75 -3.93
C PHE A 181 -0.78 -6.26 -3.64
N SER A 182 -0.20 -5.86 -2.52
CA SER A 182 -0.05 -4.46 -2.13
C SER A 182 1.41 -4.11 -2.24
N ILE A 183 1.80 -3.35 -3.26
CA ILE A 183 3.21 -3.01 -3.49
C ILE A 183 3.68 -2.19 -2.29
N GLU A 184 4.57 -2.78 -1.50
CA GLU A 184 5.10 -2.23 -0.28
C GLU A 184 6.39 -1.45 -0.58
N VAL A 185 6.51 -0.27 0.00
CA VAL A 185 7.72 0.55 0.01
C VAL A 185 8.16 0.73 1.45
N GLN A 186 9.41 0.38 1.72
CA GLN A 186 10.02 0.50 3.03
C GLN A 186 10.99 1.68 3.06
N SER A 187 11.05 2.37 4.20
CA SER A 187 12.04 3.40 4.48
C SER A 187 12.59 3.24 5.89
N GLU A 188 13.88 3.50 6.09
CA GLU A 188 14.48 3.59 7.44
C GLU A 188 14.58 5.02 7.97
N HIS A 189 14.16 6.00 7.17
CA HIS A 189 14.25 7.41 7.50
C HIS A 189 12.93 7.94 8.04
N THR A 190 13.03 8.97 8.90
CA THR A 190 11.88 9.81 9.24
C THR A 190 11.35 10.48 7.98
N VAL A 191 10.04 10.40 7.76
CA VAL A 191 9.38 11.04 6.62
C VAL A 191 8.66 12.29 7.11
N ALA A 192 9.08 13.45 6.57
CA ALA A 192 8.44 14.73 6.85
C ALA A 192 7.18 14.91 5.98
N LEU A 193 6.09 15.35 6.60
CA LEU A 193 4.80 15.47 5.94
C LEU A 193 4.51 16.84 5.35
N THR A 194 5.20 17.89 5.80
CA THR A 194 4.98 19.25 5.29
C THR A 194 5.20 19.33 3.78
N ASP A 195 4.20 19.87 3.07
CA ASP A 195 4.16 20.03 1.60
C ASP A 195 4.21 18.71 0.78
N ASN A 196 4.19 17.54 1.44
CA ASN A 196 4.29 16.23 0.79
C ASN A 196 3.01 15.39 0.88
N VAL A 197 1.98 15.90 1.57
CA VAL A 197 0.72 15.17 1.79
C VAL A 197 -0.36 15.66 0.84
N PHE A 198 -0.98 14.71 0.13
CA PHE A 198 -2.11 15.00 -0.75
C PHE A 198 -3.45 14.98 -0.01
N GLY A 199 -3.62 14.07 0.95
CA GLY A 199 -4.85 13.95 1.70
C GLY A 199 -4.71 13.08 2.95
N VAL A 200 -5.61 13.28 3.90
CA VAL A 200 -5.68 12.50 5.14
C VAL A 200 -7.08 11.94 5.28
N VAL A 201 -7.20 10.63 5.40
CA VAL A 201 -8.47 9.91 5.56
C VAL A 201 -8.64 9.55 7.03
N PHE A 202 -9.78 9.92 7.62
CA PHE A 202 -10.03 9.77 9.05
C PHE A 202 -11.53 9.67 9.39
N PRO A 203 -11.91 9.20 10.59
CA PRO A 203 -13.29 9.20 11.09
C PRO A 203 -13.88 10.60 11.26
N GLU A 204 -15.16 10.80 10.95
CA GLU A 204 -15.82 12.12 10.96
C GLU A 204 -15.79 12.85 12.30
N GLU A 205 -15.65 12.16 13.43
CA GLU A 205 -15.57 12.77 14.77
C GLU A 205 -14.38 13.75 14.89
N TYR A 206 -13.31 13.52 14.13
CA TYR A 206 -12.18 14.45 14.11
C TYR A 206 -12.52 15.81 13.47
N CYS A 207 -13.61 15.92 12.70
CA CYS A 207 -14.07 17.20 12.15
C CYS A 207 -14.60 18.14 13.23
N GLU A 208 -14.96 17.64 14.42
CA GLU A 208 -15.38 18.47 15.56
C GLU A 208 -14.20 19.20 16.23
N SER A 209 -12.96 18.85 15.87
CA SER A 209 -11.75 19.46 16.42
C SER A 209 -11.14 20.44 15.43
N ASP A 210 -11.33 21.74 15.68
CA ASP A 210 -10.68 22.83 14.92
C ASP A 210 -9.15 22.68 14.94
N GLU A 211 -8.58 22.17 16.03
CA GLU A 211 -7.14 21.92 16.16
C GLU A 211 -6.66 20.86 15.16
N PHE A 212 -7.35 19.70 15.12
CA PHE A 212 -6.99 18.65 14.18
C PHE A 212 -7.19 19.08 12.73
N MET A 213 -8.32 19.73 12.42
CA MET A 213 -8.59 20.26 11.08
C MET A 213 -7.54 21.30 10.68
N GLY A 214 -7.13 22.18 11.61
CA GLY A 214 -6.05 23.13 11.40
C GLY A 214 -4.72 22.46 11.05
N TRP A 215 -4.37 21.35 11.69
CA TRP A 215 -3.17 20.59 11.33
C TRP A 215 -3.27 19.98 9.92
N VAL A 216 -4.43 19.47 9.52
CA VAL A 216 -4.60 18.86 8.19
C VAL A 216 -4.59 19.92 7.08
N GLU A 217 -5.43 20.94 7.21
CA GLU A 217 -5.68 21.92 6.14
C GLU A 217 -4.60 23.01 6.07
N ASN A 218 -4.13 23.51 7.21
CA ASN A 218 -3.22 24.66 7.23
C ASN A 218 -1.76 24.21 7.34
N ASP A 219 -1.46 23.29 8.26
CA ASP A 219 -0.09 22.88 8.53
C ASP A 219 0.45 21.91 7.48
N LEU A 220 -0.35 20.92 7.08
CA LEU A 220 0.02 19.94 6.06
C LEU A 220 -0.38 20.37 4.65
N LYS A 221 -1.32 21.32 4.52
CA LYS A 221 -1.94 21.71 3.24
C LYS A 221 -2.57 20.53 2.50
N ALA A 222 -3.08 19.56 3.27
CA ALA A 222 -3.66 18.33 2.78
C ALA A 222 -5.17 18.48 2.63
N THR A 223 -5.78 17.69 1.72
CA THR A 223 -7.23 17.58 1.66
C THR A 223 -7.75 16.70 2.80
N PRO A 224 -8.66 17.19 3.67
CA PRO A 224 -9.33 16.34 4.65
C PRO A 224 -10.33 15.40 3.95
N LEU A 225 -10.30 14.13 4.31
CA LEU A 225 -11.13 13.08 3.70
C LEU A 225 -11.86 12.29 4.81
N PRO A 226 -12.83 12.90 5.50
CA PRO A 226 -13.58 12.22 6.56
C PRO A 226 -14.45 11.10 5.98
N TYR A 227 -14.70 10.06 6.77
CA TYR A 227 -15.73 9.07 6.50
C TYR A 227 -16.68 8.92 7.70
N GLN A 228 -17.91 8.55 7.39
CA GLN A 228 -18.97 8.42 8.40
C GLN A 228 -18.76 7.23 9.32
N THR A 229 -19.15 7.41 10.58
CA THR A 229 -19.10 6.37 11.61
C THR A 229 -20.49 5.90 12.03
N PHE A 230 -20.56 4.60 12.30
CA PHE A 230 -21.74 3.84 12.67
C PHE A 230 -21.35 2.78 13.72
N PRO A 231 -22.29 2.27 14.53
CA PRO A 231 -22.01 1.18 15.48
C PRO A 231 -21.79 -0.15 14.72
N LEU A 232 -20.63 -0.28 14.08
CA LEU A 232 -20.20 -1.41 13.25
C LEU A 232 -18.87 -1.94 13.75
N LYS A 233 -18.57 -3.19 13.42
CA LYS A 233 -17.23 -3.75 13.62
C LYS A 233 -16.18 -2.94 12.86
N LYS A 234 -15.00 -2.81 13.47
CA LYS A 234 -13.86 -2.09 12.90
C LYS A 234 -13.49 -2.51 11.48
N GLU A 235 -13.67 -3.79 11.13
CA GLU A 235 -13.38 -4.33 9.80
C GLU A 235 -14.18 -3.68 8.66
N PHE A 236 -15.40 -3.21 8.93
CA PHE A 236 -16.22 -2.56 7.92
C PHE A 236 -15.67 -1.19 7.51
N TYR A 237 -14.91 -0.54 8.38
CA TYR A 237 -14.32 0.77 8.10
C TYR A 237 -13.16 0.74 7.13
N TYR A 238 -12.56 -0.43 6.87
CA TYR A 238 -11.64 -0.55 5.76
C TYR A 238 -12.34 -0.24 4.43
N TYR A 239 -13.62 -0.62 4.26
CA TYR A 239 -14.38 -0.23 3.07
C TYR A 239 -14.54 1.30 2.99
N ALA A 240 -14.92 1.96 4.08
CA ALA A 240 -15.08 3.42 4.13
C ALA A 240 -13.77 4.15 3.77
N MET A 241 -12.64 3.68 4.32
CA MET A 241 -11.31 4.20 3.97
C MET A 241 -10.99 3.98 2.48
N TYR A 242 -11.24 2.79 1.93
CA TYR A 242 -11.05 2.50 0.51
C TYR A 242 -11.94 3.37 -0.39
N GLU A 243 -13.17 3.63 0.01
CA GLU A 243 -14.12 4.47 -0.72
C GLU A 243 -13.64 5.93 -0.75
N ALA A 244 -13.21 6.48 0.40
CA ALA A 244 -12.65 7.82 0.50
C ALA A 244 -11.40 7.99 -0.39
N VAL A 245 -10.47 7.04 -0.33
CA VAL A 245 -9.27 7.03 -1.18
C VAL A 245 -9.66 6.94 -2.66
N SER A 246 -10.58 6.05 -3.02
CA SER A 246 -11.03 5.89 -4.41
C SER A 246 -11.65 7.16 -4.97
N LYS A 247 -12.55 7.80 -4.22
CA LYS A 247 -13.17 9.08 -4.59
C LYS A 247 -12.11 10.15 -4.80
N PHE A 248 -11.16 10.28 -3.86
CA PHE A 248 -10.06 11.23 -3.98
C PHE A 248 -9.18 10.95 -5.21
N TYR A 249 -8.86 9.69 -5.52
CA TYR A 249 -8.04 9.37 -6.68
C TYR A 249 -8.75 9.64 -8.00
N GLN A 250 -10.08 9.49 -8.04
CA GLN A 250 -10.88 9.86 -9.21
C GLN A 250 -10.86 11.37 -9.44
N THR A 251 -10.97 12.20 -8.40
CA THR A 251 -10.88 13.67 -8.54
C THR A 251 -9.49 14.13 -8.97
N LYS A 252 -8.42 13.43 -8.54
CA LYS A 252 -7.05 13.67 -9.01
C LYS A 252 -6.74 13.07 -10.39
N GLY A 253 -7.63 12.24 -10.94
CA GLY A 253 -7.43 11.58 -12.24
C GLY A 253 -6.40 10.43 -12.22
N TRP A 254 -5.98 9.97 -11.04
CA TRP A 254 -5.04 8.84 -10.89
C TRP A 254 -5.68 7.49 -11.20
N ILE A 255 -6.99 7.37 -10.98
CA ILE A 255 -7.80 6.23 -11.40
C ILE A 255 -9.04 6.72 -12.17
N LYS A 256 -9.52 5.88 -13.09
CA LYS A 256 -10.74 6.10 -13.89
C LYS A 256 -11.74 4.97 -13.64
#